data_AF-A0A522EAC6-F1
#
_entry.id   AF-A0A522EAC6-F1
#
_cell.length_a   1.000
_cell.length_b   1.000
_cell.length_c   1.000
_cell.angle_alpha   90.00
_cell.angle_beta   90.00
_cell.angle_gamma   90.00
#
_symmetry.space_group_name_H-M   'P 1'
#
loop_
_entity.id
_entity.type
_entity.pdbx_description
1 polymer ?
#
loop_
_entity_poly.entity_id
_entity_poly.type
_entity_poly.pdbx_seq_one_letter_code
_entity_poly.pdbx_strand_id
1 'polypeptide(L)'
;MLTTGGTVLKVVDVVRRHGGNVTGVAALCNRGSVTPVDIGDVPRLQALLNIRLDSWAATEIEPCPLCARNVPINTSVGKGREFLARTRKT
;
A
#
# COMPACT_ATOMS: atom_id res chain seq x y z
N MET A 1 4.21 1.24 8.88
CA MET A 1 3.85 1.99 7.65
C MET A 1 2.52 1.48 7.16
N LEU A 2 1.61 2.36 6.73
CA LEU A 2 0.29 2.01 6.21
C LEU A 2 0.25 2.16 4.69
N THR A 3 -0.14 1.08 4.03
CA THR A 3 -0.50 1.04 2.60
C THR A 3 -1.99 0.78 2.47
N THR A 4 -2.44 -0.48 2.50
CA THR A 4 -3.87 -0.82 2.40
C THR A 4 -4.57 -0.91 3.76
N GLY A 5 -3.83 -0.83 4.88
CA GLY A 5 -4.40 -0.99 6.24
C GLY A 5 -4.71 -2.44 6.65
N GLY A 6 -4.76 -3.39 5.71
CA GLY A 6 -5.25 -4.75 5.96
C GLY A 6 -4.54 -5.54 7.07
N THR A 7 -3.24 -5.32 7.30
CA THR A 7 -2.53 -5.96 8.43
C THR A 7 -3.03 -5.42 9.77
N VAL A 8 -3.22 -4.11 9.87
CA VAL A 8 -3.70 -3.47 11.10
C VAL A 8 -5.14 -3.89 11.39
N LEU A 9 -6.00 -3.91 10.36
CA LEU A 9 -7.38 -4.37 10.49
C LEU A 9 -7.45 -5.76 11.15
N LYS A 10 -6.65 -6.73 10.65
CA LYS A 10 -6.60 -8.08 11.23
C LYS A 10 -6.20 -8.08 12.71
N VAL A 11 -5.25 -7.23 13.09
CA VAL A 11 -4.83 -7.09 14.50
C VAL A 11 -5.94 -6.47 15.35
N VAL A 12 -6.58 -5.40 14.87
CA VAL A 12 -7.72 -4.75 15.53
C VAL A 12 -8.84 -5.76 15.78
N ASP A 13 -9.18 -6.57 14.77
CA ASP A 13 -10.18 -7.61 14.87
C ASP A 13 -9.82 -8.67 15.91
N VAL A 14 -8.56 -9.15 15.90
CA VAL A 14 -8.10 -10.15 16.88
C VAL A 14 -8.16 -9.61 18.31
N VAL A 15 -7.72 -8.37 18.55
CA VAL A 15 -7.76 -7.75 19.87
C VAL A 15 -9.20 -7.67 20.38
N ARG A 16 -10.13 -7.16 19.55
CA ARG A 16 -11.55 -7.03 19.92
C ARG A 16 -12.22 -8.39 20.16
N ARG A 17 -11.92 -9.39 19.33
CA ARG A 17 -12.44 -10.76 19.50
C ARG A 17 -12.08 -11.40 20.84
N HIS A 18 -10.99 -10.96 21.45
CA HIS A 18 -10.55 -11.44 22.76
C HIS A 18 -10.89 -10.47 23.89
N GLY A 19 -11.87 -9.58 23.69
CA GLY A 19 -12.34 -8.63 24.70
C GLY A 19 -11.41 -7.44 24.93
N GLY A 20 -10.39 -7.26 24.10
CA GLY A 20 -9.48 -6.12 24.19
C GLY A 20 -10.13 -4.83 23.68
N ASN A 21 -9.81 -3.71 24.33
CA ASN A 21 -10.25 -2.38 23.92
C ASN A 21 -9.17 -1.68 23.09
N VAL A 22 -9.40 -1.51 21.79
CA VAL A 22 -8.48 -0.78 20.89
C VAL A 22 -8.70 0.72 21.06
N THR A 23 -7.77 1.41 21.71
CA THR A 23 -7.85 2.86 21.96
C THR A 23 -7.37 3.71 20.77
N GLY A 24 -6.61 3.11 19.85
CA GLY A 24 -6.15 3.78 18.64
C GLY A 24 -5.04 3.01 17.92
N VAL A 25 -4.64 3.53 16.77
CA VAL A 25 -3.56 3.02 15.93
C VAL A 25 -2.57 4.14 15.64
N ALA A 26 -1.28 3.82 15.75
CA ALA A 26 -0.20 4.73 15.39
C ALA A 26 0.68 4.13 14.28
N ALA A 27 1.18 4.99 13.39
CA ALA A 27 2.09 4.60 12.32
C ALA A 27 3.18 5.65 12.11
N LEU A 28 4.37 5.21 11.71
CA LEU A 28 5.43 6.15 11.29
C LEU A 28 5.05 6.89 9.99
N CYS A 29 4.41 6.19 9.05
CA CYS A 29 4.03 6.75 7.76
C CYS A 29 2.71 6.14 7.29
N ASN A 30 1.78 6.98 6.85
CA ASN A 30 0.58 6.60 6.12
C ASN A 30 0.71 7.08 4.67
N ARG A 31 0.81 6.13 3.74
CA ARG A 31 0.99 6.45 2.32
C ARG A 31 -0.03 5.85 1.37
N GLY A 32 -1.03 5.18 1.91
CA GLY A 32 -2.18 4.69 1.15
C GLY A 32 -3.46 5.40 1.55
N SER A 33 -3.34 6.57 2.17
CA SER A 33 -4.49 7.37 2.62
C SER A 33 -5.45 6.59 3.53
N VAL A 34 -4.91 5.68 4.34
CA VAL A 34 -5.69 4.84 5.26
C VAL A 34 -6.39 5.73 6.28
N THR A 35 -7.67 5.53 6.42
CA THR A 35 -8.56 6.19 7.38
C THR A 35 -8.89 5.23 8.54
N PRO A 36 -9.48 5.71 9.65
CA PRO A 36 -9.97 4.84 10.70
C PRO A 36 -10.94 3.76 10.21
N VAL A 37 -11.79 4.06 9.22
CA VAL A 37 -12.78 3.13 8.64
C VAL A 37 -12.08 1.93 8.01
N ASP A 38 -10.99 2.15 7.27
CA ASP A 38 -10.23 1.11 6.57
C ASP A 38 -9.56 0.09 7.52
N ILE A 39 -9.45 0.42 8.81
CA ILE A 39 -8.80 -0.39 9.84
C ILE A 39 -9.76 -0.75 10.98
N GLY A 40 -11.05 -0.80 10.68
CA GLY A 40 -12.09 -1.28 11.59
C GLY A 40 -12.55 -0.22 12.56
N ASP A 41 -12.78 1.02 12.11
CA ASP A 41 -13.39 2.09 12.91
C ASP A 41 -12.67 2.31 14.25
N VAL A 42 -11.33 2.42 14.20
CA VAL A 42 -10.56 2.68 15.43
C VAL A 42 -10.83 4.10 15.94
N PRO A 43 -10.84 4.35 17.26
CA PRO A 43 -11.18 5.68 17.80
C PRO A 43 -10.20 6.79 17.40
N ARG A 44 -8.95 6.42 17.13
CA ARG A 44 -7.90 7.35 16.73
C ARG A 44 -6.92 6.67 15.78
N LEU A 45 -6.58 7.37 14.70
CA LEU A 45 -5.45 7.03 13.84
C LEU A 45 -4.47 8.19 13.82
N GLN A 46 -3.21 7.95 14.19
CA GLN A 46 -2.14 8.93 14.14
C GLN A 46 -0.99 8.42 13.26
N ALA A 47 -0.61 9.20 12.25
CA ALA A 47 0.63 8.98 11.52
C ALA A 47 1.62 10.12 11.79
N LEU A 48 2.91 9.82 11.91
CA LEU A 48 3.95 10.87 11.98
C LEU A 48 4.12 11.55 10.62
N LEU A 49 4.02 10.78 9.54
CA LEU A 49 4.10 11.28 8.17
C LEU A 49 2.89 10.81 7.36
N ASN A 50 2.33 11.72 6.57
CA ASN A 50 1.36 11.40 5.53
C ASN A 50 1.99 11.72 4.18
N ILE A 51 2.18 10.70 3.33
CA ILE A 51 2.84 10.85 2.04
C ILE A 51 1.90 10.37 0.95
N ARG A 52 1.59 11.22 -0.02
CA ARG A 52 0.91 10.78 -1.23
C ARG A 52 1.95 10.23 -2.20
N LEU A 53 1.82 8.96 -2.59
CA LEU A 53 2.53 8.43 -3.74
C LEU A 53 1.51 8.14 -4.84
N ASP A 54 1.74 8.75 -5.99
CA ASP A 54 0.91 8.49 -7.16
C ASP A 54 1.08 7.03 -7.61
N SER A 55 0.00 6.49 -8.16
CA SER A 55 -0.05 5.13 -8.68
C SER A 55 -0.56 5.22 -10.11
N TRP A 56 0.13 4.54 -11.01
CA TRP A 56 -0.21 4.51 -12.42
C TRP A 56 -0.71 3.13 -12.79
N ALA A 57 -1.73 3.06 -13.63
CA ALA A 57 -2.15 1.82 -14.23
C ALA A 57 -1.06 1.35 -15.24
N ALA A 58 -0.95 0.04 -15.44
CA ALA A 58 -0.06 -0.52 -16.44
C ALA A 58 -0.71 -0.41 -17.83
N THR A 59 -0.85 0.82 -18.34
CA THR A 59 -1.47 1.12 -19.64
C THR A 59 -0.55 1.98 -20.50
N GLU A 60 -0.75 1.90 -21.82
CA GLU A 60 0.01 2.69 -22.80
C GLU A 60 -0.59 4.11 -23.00
N ILE A 61 -1.86 4.31 -22.65
CA ILE A 61 -2.58 5.59 -22.86
C ILE A 61 -2.18 6.61 -21.78
N GLU A 62 -1.93 6.14 -20.56
CA GLU A 62 -1.47 6.96 -19.44
C GLU A 62 -0.22 6.31 -18.81
N PRO A 63 0.90 6.27 -19.55
CA PRO A 63 2.09 5.58 -19.10
C PRO A 63 2.67 6.28 -17.89
N CYS A 64 3.16 5.50 -16.92
CA CYS A 64 3.84 6.10 -15.76
C CYS A 64 5.08 6.90 -16.22
N PRO A 65 5.53 7.92 -15.46
CA PRO A 65 6.65 8.77 -15.86
C PRO A 65 7.96 8.03 -16.15
N LEU A 66 8.12 6.80 -15.63
CA LEU A 66 9.27 5.95 -15.91
C LEU A 66 9.13 5.22 -17.24
N CYS A 67 7.95 4.67 -17.54
CA CYS A 67 7.66 4.02 -18.81
C CYS A 67 7.74 5.01 -19.98
N ALA A 68 7.20 6.22 -19.82
CA ALA A 68 7.29 7.28 -20.83
C ALA A 68 8.74 7.68 -21.16
N ARG A 69 9.66 7.51 -20.20
CA ARG A 69 11.10 7.76 -20.38
C ARG A 69 11.91 6.51 -20.72
N ASN A 70 11.24 5.39 -20.95
CA ASN A 70 11.84 4.09 -21.24
C ASN A 70 12.91 3.67 -20.22
N VAL A 71 12.68 3.95 -18.93
CA VAL A 71 13.61 3.61 -17.85
C VAL A 71 13.66 2.08 -17.70
N PRO A 72 14.85 1.45 -17.69
CA PRO A 72 14.96 0.00 -17.56
C PRO A 72 14.34 -0.52 -16.26
N ILE A 73 13.59 -1.62 -16.38
CA ILE A 73 12.99 -2.29 -15.22
C ILE A 73 14.06 -3.14 -14.53
N ASN A 74 14.20 -2.96 -13.22
CA ASN A 74 15.12 -3.75 -12.42
C ASN A 74 14.60 -5.19 -12.29
N THR A 75 15.43 -6.16 -12.70
CA THR A 75 15.12 -7.60 -12.67
C THR A 75 15.80 -8.36 -11.54
N SER A 76 16.66 -7.72 -10.75
CA SER A 76 17.29 -8.35 -9.58
C SER A 76 16.37 -8.29 -8.35
N VAL A 77 15.57 -7.22 -8.21
CA VAL A 77 14.65 -6.99 -7.08
C VAL A 77 13.20 -6.73 -7.51
N GLY A 78 12.26 -6.96 -6.60
CA GLY A 78 10.83 -6.69 -6.84
C GLY A 78 10.19 -7.65 -7.85
N LYS A 79 9.34 -7.12 -8.75
CA LYS A 79 8.53 -7.90 -9.71
C LYS A 79 9.00 -7.79 -11.18
N GLY A 80 10.23 -7.34 -11.40
CA GLY A 80 10.72 -7.08 -12.76
C GLY A 80 10.90 -8.33 -13.61
N ARG A 81 11.27 -9.47 -13.00
CA ARG A 81 11.38 -10.75 -13.72
C ARG A 81 10.04 -11.23 -14.25
N GLU A 82 9.00 -11.14 -13.42
CA GLU A 82 7.63 -11.51 -13.77
C GLU A 82 7.07 -10.58 -14.84
N PHE A 83 7.38 -9.27 -14.76
CA PHE A 83 7.01 -8.34 -15.82
C PHE A 83 7.61 -8.77 -17.17
N LEU A 84 8.93 -9.00 -17.23
CA LEU A 84 9.60 -9.43 -18.47
C LEU A 84 9.09 -10.77 -19.00
N ALA A 85 8.79 -11.71 -18.11
CA ALA A 85 8.24 -13.01 -18.49
C ALA A 85 6.83 -12.90 -19.12
N ARG A 86 6.04 -11.89 -18.74
CA ARG A 86 4.71 -11.63 -19.32
C ARG A 86 4.82 -10.94 -20.69
N THR A 87 5.74 -10.00 -20.85
CA THR A 87 5.92 -9.25 -22.11
C THR A 87 6.54 -10.09 -23.23
N ARG A 88 7.39 -11.08 -22.91
CA ARG A 88 8.01 -11.99 -23.89
C ARG A 88 7.08 -13.07 -24.47
N LYS A 89 5.87 -13.25 -23.91
CA LYS A 89 4.90 -14.26 -24.37
C LYS A 89 3.95 -13.74 -25.45
N THR A 90 4.26 -12.59 -26.02
CA THR A 90 3.60 -11.96 -27.18
C THR A 90 4.61 -11.91 -28.30
#